data_AF-A0A9X1LRV7-F1
#
_entry.id   AF-A0A9X1LRV7-F1
#
_cell.length_a   1.000
_cell.length_b   1.000
_cell.length_c   1.000
_cell.angle_alpha   90.00
_cell.angle_beta   90.00
_cell.angle_gamma   90.00
#
_symmetry.space_group_name_H-M   'P 1'
#
loop_
_entity.id
_entity.type
_entity.pdbx_description
1 polymer ?
#
loop_
_entity_poly.entity_id
_entity_poly.type
_entity_poly.pdbx_seq_one_letter_code
_entity_poly.pdbx_strand_id
1 'polypeptide(L)'
;MSLVSVTGNVYDHTHTALSGRAPRLWFRPNGPNLGDALLVSTWAQAALDAGTGAFTVWLDNSPGVFYTPVMDWLINPDDPDGRSFEEWRSLVLFPGPIGGPISQLLATDLTMYTVLVSIADPPVGYRGWWLHSGPGDPDNEAVSGTGELRRVTG
;
A
#
# COMPACT_ATOMS: atom_id res chain seq x y z
N MET A 1 13.24 1.77 15.56
CA MET A 1 13.46 1.48 14.14
C MET A 1 13.60 -0.02 13.99
N SER A 2 12.66 -0.66 13.28
CA SER A 2 12.74 -2.06 12.90
C SER A 2 12.37 -2.17 11.44
N LEU A 3 13.11 -2.98 10.69
CA LEU A 3 12.75 -3.33 9.33
C LEU A 3 11.79 -4.51 9.36
N VAL A 4 10.76 -4.47 8.52
CA VAL A 4 9.83 -5.58 8.31
C VAL A 4 9.78 -5.91 6.82
N SER A 5 9.57 -7.19 6.51
CA SER A 5 9.48 -7.66 5.13
C SER A 5 8.05 -7.48 4.60
N VAL A 6 7.94 -6.85 3.43
CA VAL A 6 6.71 -6.78 2.65
C VAL A 6 6.90 -7.59 1.38
N THR A 7 5.93 -8.45 1.07
CA THR A 7 5.96 -9.34 -0.11
C THR A 7 4.76 -9.09 -1.00
N GLY A 8 4.88 -9.39 -2.28
CA GLY A 8 3.75 -9.25 -3.20
C GLY A 8 4.13 -9.59 -4.62
N ASN A 9 3.21 -9.34 -5.53
CA ASN A 9 3.45 -9.52 -6.96
C ASN A 9 3.14 -8.22 -7.71
N VAL A 10 3.85 -8.00 -8.81
CA VAL A 10 3.61 -6.89 -9.73
C VAL A 10 3.58 -7.39 -11.16
N TYR A 11 2.55 -6.97 -11.89
CA TYR A 11 2.25 -7.42 -13.25
C TYR A 11 1.91 -6.22 -14.13
N ASP A 12 1.91 -6.44 -15.44
CA ASP A 12 1.28 -5.50 -16.35
C ASP A 12 -0.26 -5.58 -16.31
N HIS A 13 -0.93 -4.72 -17.08
CA HIS A 13 -2.39 -4.67 -17.18
C HIS A 13 -3.03 -5.95 -17.74
N THR A 14 -2.23 -6.86 -18.32
CA THR A 14 -2.68 -8.19 -18.80
C THR A 14 -2.42 -9.31 -17.79
N HIS A 15 -1.92 -8.96 -16.60
CA HIS A 15 -1.47 -9.89 -15.56
C HIS A 15 -0.27 -10.76 -15.99
N THR A 16 0.53 -10.25 -16.93
CA THR A 16 1.75 -10.92 -17.39
C THR A 16 2.96 -10.43 -16.59
N ALA A 17 3.93 -11.32 -16.39
CA ALA A 17 5.20 -11.00 -15.75
C ALA A 17 6.00 -9.97 -16.57
N LEU A 18 6.77 -9.13 -15.88
CA LEU A 18 7.50 -7.99 -16.45
C LEU A 18 8.84 -8.38 -17.13
N SER A 19 8.94 -9.60 -17.64
CA SER A 19 10.17 -10.15 -18.22
C SER A 19 10.67 -9.35 -19.41
N GLY A 20 12.00 -9.23 -19.54
CA GLY A 20 12.65 -8.48 -20.62
C GLY A 20 12.58 -6.95 -20.49
N ARG A 21 11.79 -6.39 -19.56
CA ARG A 21 11.63 -4.93 -19.39
C ARG A 21 12.57 -4.30 -18.37
N ALA A 22 13.52 -5.07 -17.82
CA ALA A 22 14.41 -4.65 -16.73
C ALA A 22 13.68 -3.86 -15.61
N PRO A 23 12.54 -4.37 -15.08
CA PRO A 23 11.71 -3.64 -14.15
C PRO A 23 12.42 -3.43 -12.80
N ARG A 24 12.20 -2.27 -12.19
CA ARG A 24 12.71 -1.90 -10.87
C ARG A 24 11.57 -1.32 -10.04
N LEU A 25 11.23 -2.02 -8.96
CA LEU A 25 10.24 -1.58 -8.01
C LEU A 25 10.92 -0.94 -6.79
N TRP A 26 10.45 0.26 -6.46
CA TRP A 26 10.93 1.08 -5.36
C TRP A 26 9.77 1.47 -4.44
N PHE A 27 10.09 1.71 -3.18
CA PHE A 27 9.16 2.20 -2.17
C PHE A 27 9.71 3.49 -1.59
N ARG A 28 9.06 4.61 -1.94
CA ARG A 28 9.44 5.93 -1.45
C ARG A 28 8.82 6.16 -0.06
N PRO A 29 9.60 6.39 1.00
CA PRO A 29 9.05 6.74 2.30
C PRO A 29 8.43 8.15 2.27
N ASN A 30 7.33 8.31 3.00
CA ASN A 30 6.64 9.57 3.26
C ASN A 30 6.23 9.60 4.76
N GLY A 31 6.05 10.78 5.34
CA GLY A 31 5.64 10.93 6.73
C GLY A 31 6.05 12.28 7.34
N PRO A 32 5.34 12.73 8.40
CA PRO A 32 5.59 14.03 9.04
C PRO A 32 6.95 14.15 9.74
N ASN A 33 7.58 13.02 10.07
CA ASN A 33 8.83 12.96 10.85
C ASN A 33 10.04 12.47 10.03
N LEU A 34 10.00 12.52 8.70
CA LEU A 34 11.12 12.13 7.85
C LEU A 34 12.29 13.14 7.83
N GLY A 35 12.26 14.17 8.69
CA GLY A 35 13.13 15.35 8.61
C GLY A 35 14.62 15.04 8.46
N ASP A 36 15.28 15.75 7.53
CA ASP A 36 16.71 15.95 7.20
C ASP A 36 17.74 14.81 7.42
N ALA A 37 17.31 13.63 7.84
CA ALA A 37 18.15 12.46 7.98
C ALA A 37 18.36 11.86 6.60
N LEU A 38 19.51 12.19 6.01
CA LEU A 38 20.09 11.68 4.75
C LEU A 38 19.98 10.14 4.57
N LEU A 39 19.67 9.39 5.63
CA LEU A 39 19.59 7.93 5.71
C LEU A 39 18.15 7.37 5.70
N VAL A 40 17.12 8.22 5.86
CA VAL A 40 15.68 7.84 5.79
C VAL A 40 15.06 8.29 4.46
N SER A 41 15.84 8.97 3.61
CA SER A 41 15.47 9.48 2.29
C SER A 41 15.80 8.55 1.11
N THR A 42 16.42 7.39 1.36
CA THR A 42 16.70 6.40 0.32
C THR A 42 15.47 5.53 0.07
N TRP A 43 14.96 5.57 -1.16
CA TRP A 43 13.89 4.69 -1.60
C TRP A 43 14.31 3.24 -1.37
N ALA A 44 13.44 2.43 -0.80
CA ALA A 44 13.72 1.02 -0.60
C ALA A 44 13.50 0.27 -1.92
N GLN A 45 14.54 -0.34 -2.48
CA GLN A 45 14.41 -1.17 -3.66
C GLN A 45 13.90 -2.56 -3.28
N ALA A 46 12.90 -3.05 -3.99
CA ALA A 46 12.46 -4.42 -3.85
C ALA A 46 13.38 -5.37 -4.62
N ALA A 47 13.61 -6.56 -4.05
CA ALA A 47 14.11 -7.71 -4.78
C ALA A 47 12.94 -8.25 -5.62
N LEU A 48 12.89 -7.88 -6.90
CA LEU A 48 11.86 -8.25 -7.87
C LEU A 48 12.36 -9.35 -8.81
N ASP A 49 11.62 -10.45 -8.91
CA ASP A 49 11.78 -11.45 -9.96
C ASP A 49 10.92 -11.07 -11.17
N ALA A 50 11.55 -10.60 -12.25
CA ALA A 50 10.86 -10.20 -13.47
C ALA A 50 10.18 -11.38 -14.21
N GLY A 51 10.60 -12.62 -13.94
CA GLY A 51 10.04 -13.85 -14.49
C GLY A 51 8.67 -14.21 -13.91
N THR A 52 8.48 -13.92 -12.62
CA THR A 52 7.28 -14.30 -11.87
C THR A 52 6.46 -13.11 -11.40
N GLY A 53 7.04 -11.91 -11.40
CA GLY A 53 6.47 -10.70 -10.82
C GLY A 53 6.57 -10.65 -9.28
N ALA A 54 7.07 -11.70 -8.64
CA ALA A 54 7.17 -11.76 -7.19
C ALA A 54 8.24 -10.81 -6.67
N PHE A 55 7.94 -10.10 -5.58
CA PHE A 55 8.88 -9.19 -4.94
C PHE A 55 8.92 -9.36 -3.43
N THR A 56 10.06 -8.97 -2.85
CA THR A 56 10.23 -8.76 -1.41
C THR A 56 10.97 -7.44 -1.17
N VAL A 57 10.50 -6.64 -0.22
CA VAL A 57 11.14 -5.37 0.18
C VAL A 57 11.20 -5.27 1.70
N TRP A 58 12.24 -4.63 2.22
CA TRP A 58 12.37 -4.34 3.65
C TRP A 58 12.03 -2.87 3.89
N LEU A 59 11.01 -2.62 4.72
CA LEU A 59 10.49 -1.29 5.00
C LEU A 59 10.60 -0.98 6.49
N ASP A 60 10.82 0.29 6.82
CA ASP A 60 10.77 0.77 8.20
C ASP A 60 9.32 0.82 8.68
N ASN A 61 9.06 0.25 9.85
CA ASN A 61 7.74 0.27 10.47
C ASN A 61 7.55 1.36 11.54
N SER A 62 8.43 2.36 11.57
CA SER A 62 8.33 3.47 12.50
C SER A 62 6.97 4.17 12.41
N PRO A 63 6.32 4.51 13.54
CA PRO A 63 5.02 5.15 13.53
C PRO A 63 4.99 6.42 12.68
N GLY A 64 3.98 6.54 11.80
CA GLY A 64 3.81 7.68 10.91
C GLY A 64 4.64 7.65 9.63
N VAL A 65 5.43 6.60 9.40
CA VAL A 65 6.09 6.35 8.11
C VAL A 65 5.18 5.49 7.24
N PHE A 66 5.02 5.91 5.99
CA PHE A 66 4.27 5.19 4.96
C PHE A 66 4.97 5.25 3.61
N TYR A 67 4.64 4.35 2.70
CA TYR A 67 5.37 4.20 1.45
C TYR A 67 4.48 4.36 0.23
N THR A 68 5.02 5.02 -0.80
CA THR A 68 4.42 5.06 -2.14
C THR A 68 5.24 4.14 -3.05
N PRO A 69 4.63 3.10 -3.63
CA PRO A 69 5.30 2.26 -4.61
C PRO A 69 5.55 3.01 -5.92
N VAL A 70 6.70 2.75 -6.52
CA VAL A 70 7.20 3.41 -7.72
C VAL A 70 7.86 2.36 -8.62
N MET A 71 7.47 2.30 -9.89
CA MET A 71 8.05 1.38 -10.86
C MET A 71 8.76 2.15 -11.97
N ASP A 72 9.96 1.68 -12.30
CA ASP A 72 10.75 2.08 -13.48
C ASP A 72 10.96 0.84 -14.36
N TRP A 73 10.73 0.96 -15.66
CA TRP A 73 10.93 -0.13 -16.62
C TRP A 73 11.28 0.38 -18.02
N LEU A 74 11.88 -0.50 -18.83
CA LEU A 74 12.09 -0.27 -20.26
C LEU A 74 10.78 -0.51 -21.01
N ILE A 75 10.35 0.51 -21.78
CA ILE A 75 9.21 0.38 -22.72
C ILE A 75 9.59 -0.61 -23.82
N ASN A 76 10.81 -0.51 -24.34
CA ASN A 76 11.38 -1.38 -25.35
C ASN A 76 12.70 -1.99 -24.83
N PRO A 77 12.82 -3.32 -24.74
CA PRO A 77 14.06 -4.00 -24.33
C PRO A 77 15.28 -3.66 -25.21
N ASP A 78 15.05 -3.32 -26.48
CA ASP A 78 16.10 -3.01 -27.46
C ASP A 78 16.54 -1.54 -27.42
N ASP A 79 15.84 -0.70 -26.66
CA ASP A 79 16.16 0.72 -26.47
C ASP A 79 16.43 1.01 -24.98
N PRO A 80 17.71 0.98 -24.55
CA PRO A 80 18.07 1.17 -23.14
C PRO A 80 17.74 2.57 -22.60
N ASP A 81 17.51 3.54 -23.48
CA ASP A 81 17.15 4.92 -23.12
C ASP A 81 15.62 5.12 -23.07
N GLY A 82 14.85 4.19 -23.65
CA GLY A 82 13.38 4.19 -23.69
C GLY A 82 12.71 3.76 -22.37
N ARG A 83 13.00 4.45 -21.27
CA ARG A 83 12.42 4.16 -19.95
C ARG A 83 11.06 4.84 -19.71
N SER A 84 10.19 4.14 -18.99
CA SER A 84 8.94 4.64 -18.45
C SER A 84 8.94 4.52 -16.93
N PHE A 85 8.09 5.33 -16.32
CA PHE A 85 7.95 5.45 -14.89
C PHE A 85 6.47 5.53 -14.50
N GLU A 86 6.09 4.84 -13.43
CA GLU A 86 4.76 4.89 -12.84
C GLU A 86 4.87 5.04 -11.32
N GLU A 87 4.04 5.90 -10.77
CA GLU A 87 3.94 6.13 -9.34
C GLU A 87 2.50 5.84 -8.89
N TRP A 88 2.32 4.81 -8.06
CA TRP A 88 1.00 4.45 -7.55
C TRP A 88 0.61 5.32 -6.36
N ARG A 89 0.34 6.60 -6.60
CA ARG A 89 0.04 7.59 -5.55
C ARG A 89 -1.19 7.27 -4.72
N SER A 90 -2.15 6.54 -5.29
CA SER A 90 -3.35 6.09 -4.59
C SER A 90 -3.07 4.89 -3.66
N LEU A 91 -1.94 4.22 -3.82
CA LEU A 91 -1.52 3.09 -2.99
C LEU A 91 -0.56 3.60 -1.92
N VAL A 92 -1.08 3.78 -0.69
CA VAL A 92 -0.29 4.24 0.46
C VAL A 92 -0.07 3.06 1.41
N LEU A 93 1.18 2.62 1.55
CA LEU A 93 1.46 1.40 2.30
C LEU A 93 1.95 1.68 3.72
N PHE A 94 1.26 1.07 4.67
CA PHE A 94 1.68 0.99 6.06
C PHE A 94 2.19 -0.42 6.34
N PRO A 95 3.51 -0.63 6.49
CA PRO A 95 4.07 -1.96 6.66
C PRO A 95 3.66 -2.61 7.99
N GLY A 96 3.21 -1.81 8.97
CA GLY A 96 2.76 -2.32 10.26
C GLY A 96 3.88 -2.97 11.08
N PRO A 97 3.57 -3.47 12.29
CA PRO A 97 4.61 -3.96 13.21
C PRO A 97 5.31 -5.24 12.72
N ILE A 98 4.67 -6.02 11.85
CA ILE A 98 5.14 -7.36 11.43
C ILE A 98 5.43 -7.49 9.92
N GLY A 99 5.06 -6.50 9.09
CA GLY A 99 5.11 -6.66 7.64
C GLY A 99 4.05 -7.64 7.13
N GLY A 100 4.35 -8.29 6.00
CA GLY A 100 3.49 -9.32 5.41
C GLY A 100 3.17 -9.09 3.93
N PRO A 101 2.19 -9.82 3.38
CA PRO A 101 1.73 -9.64 2.01
C PRO A 101 1.15 -8.25 1.79
N ILE A 102 1.54 -7.57 0.72
CA ILE A 102 1.11 -6.21 0.36
C ILE A 102 -0.41 -6.08 0.25
N SER A 103 -1.10 -7.17 -0.16
CA SER A 103 -2.56 -7.23 -0.24
C SER A 103 -3.26 -7.25 1.12
N GLN A 104 -2.52 -7.56 2.19
CA GLN A 104 -3.00 -7.57 3.57
C GLN A 104 -2.55 -6.31 4.34
N LEU A 105 -1.67 -5.51 3.75
CA LEU A 105 -1.29 -4.22 4.28
C LEU A 105 -2.37 -3.21 3.93
N LEU A 106 -2.75 -2.40 4.90
CA LEU A 106 -3.72 -1.33 4.69
C LEU A 106 -3.13 -0.33 3.70
N ALA A 107 -3.84 -0.12 2.59
CA ALA A 107 -3.50 0.87 1.55
C ALA A 107 -3.83 2.32 1.96
N THR A 108 -4.33 2.51 3.19
CA THR A 108 -4.76 3.80 3.73
C THR A 108 -4.38 3.91 5.18
N ASP A 109 -3.92 5.11 5.55
CA ASP A 109 -3.65 5.46 6.93
C ASP A 109 -4.96 5.39 7.70
N LEU A 110 -5.08 4.41 8.58
CA LEU A 110 -6.18 4.36 9.51
C LEU A 110 -5.86 5.25 10.72
N THR A 111 -5.62 6.53 10.46
CA THR A 111 -5.54 7.53 11.52
C THR A 111 -6.90 7.69 12.18
N MET A 112 -6.91 8.28 13.38
CA MET A 112 -8.15 8.70 14.05
C MET A 112 -8.99 9.73 13.27
N TYR A 113 -8.43 10.32 12.21
CA TYR A 113 -9.10 11.28 11.32
C TYR A 113 -9.69 10.63 10.08
N THR A 114 -9.40 9.35 9.84
CA THR A 114 -9.97 8.60 8.72
C THR A 114 -11.35 8.08 9.14
N VAL A 115 -12.32 8.10 8.22
CA VAL A 115 -13.60 7.40 8.40
C VAL A 115 -13.53 6.15 7.54
N LEU A 116 -13.53 4.98 8.17
CA LEU A 116 -13.65 3.72 7.47
C LEU A 116 -15.08 3.54 6.98
N VAL A 117 -15.27 3.21 5.71
CA VAL A 117 -16.58 2.83 5.16
C VAL A 117 -16.46 1.39 4.68
N SER A 118 -17.19 0.48 5.32
CA SER A 118 -17.12 -0.95 4.99
C SER A 118 -18.34 -1.71 5.53
N ILE A 119 -18.79 -2.70 4.77
CA ILE A 119 -19.79 -3.70 5.18
C ILE A 119 -19.22 -4.77 6.12
N ALA A 120 -17.88 -4.80 6.27
CA ALA A 120 -17.15 -5.72 7.14
C ALA A 120 -16.56 -4.99 8.34
N ASP A 121 -16.33 -5.73 9.43
CA ASP A 121 -15.73 -5.20 10.66
C ASP A 121 -14.41 -4.46 10.39
N PRO A 122 -14.12 -3.39 11.16
CA PRO A 122 -12.90 -2.64 11.00
C PRO A 122 -11.68 -3.51 11.37
N PRO A 123 -10.51 -3.30 10.74
CA PRO A 123 -9.30 -4.05 11.05
C PRO A 123 -8.94 -3.99 12.54
N VAL A 124 -8.45 -5.12 13.08
CA VAL A 124 -8.01 -5.23 14.48
C VAL A 124 -6.97 -4.16 14.79
N GLY A 125 -7.24 -3.34 15.81
CA GLY A 125 -6.35 -2.24 16.22
C GLY A 125 -6.71 -0.88 15.63
N TYR A 126 -7.73 -0.79 14.78
CA TYR A 126 -8.24 0.50 14.31
C TYR A 126 -8.79 1.35 15.46
N ARG A 127 -8.40 2.63 15.49
CA ARG A 127 -8.86 3.62 16.47
C ARG A 127 -9.32 4.86 15.73
N GLY A 128 -10.59 4.88 15.32
CA GLY A 128 -11.16 5.96 14.52
C GLY A 128 -12.67 5.80 14.33
N TRP A 129 -13.21 6.49 13.33
CA TRP A 129 -14.62 6.43 13.00
C TRP A 129 -14.86 5.36 11.91
N TRP A 130 -15.90 4.55 12.08
CA TRP A 130 -16.28 3.50 11.16
C TRP A 130 -17.77 3.61 10.82
N LEU A 131 -18.08 3.85 9.55
CA LEU A 131 -19.41 3.81 8.99
C LEU A 131 -19.69 2.37 8.53
N HIS A 132 -20.54 1.67 9.28
CA HIS A 132 -20.93 0.29 9.01
C HIS A 132 -22.31 0.24 8.35
N SER A 133 -22.43 -0.61 7.33
CA SER A 133 -23.69 -1.00 6.72
C SER A 133 -23.77 -2.52 6.62
N GLY A 134 -24.52 -3.14 7.53
CA GLY A 134 -24.57 -4.60 7.65
C GLY A 134 -25.65 -5.24 6.75
N PRO A 135 -25.45 -6.46 6.24
CA PRO A 135 -26.49 -7.23 5.57
C PRO A 135 -27.53 -7.68 6.62
N GLY A 136 -28.56 -6.87 6.83
CA GLY A 136 -29.55 -7.04 7.90
C GLY A 136 -30.03 -5.73 8.52
N ASP A 137 -29.44 -4.60 8.12
CA ASP A 137 -30.05 -3.29 8.36
C ASP A 137 -31.42 -3.26 7.64
N PRO A 138 -32.56 -2.99 8.32
CA PRO A 138 -33.85 -2.80 7.67
C PRO A 138 -33.81 -1.71 6.58
N ASP A 139 -32.77 -0.89 6.62
CA ASP A 139 -32.43 0.14 5.66
C ASP A 139 -31.39 -0.37 4.64
N ASN A 140 -31.86 -1.19 3.69
CA ASN A 140 -31.07 -1.63 2.53
C ASN A 140 -30.49 -0.41 1.76
N GLU A 141 -29.18 -0.39 1.50
CA GLU A 141 -28.44 0.74 0.90
C GLU A 141 -29.01 1.22 -0.45
N ALA A 142 -29.75 0.36 -1.15
CA ALA A 142 -30.44 0.73 -2.39
C ALA A 142 -31.60 1.72 -2.17
N VAL A 143 -32.02 2.02 -0.93
CA VAL A 143 -33.28 2.73 -0.63
C VAL A 143 -33.14 3.93 0.33
N SER A 144 -32.24 3.95 1.31
CA SER A 144 -32.27 4.98 2.38
C SER A 144 -31.03 5.86 2.54
N GLY A 145 -29.84 5.41 2.11
CA GLY A 145 -28.58 6.13 2.35
C GLY A 145 -28.19 6.26 3.84
N THR A 146 -28.69 5.38 4.71
CA THR A 146 -28.39 5.37 6.14
C THR A 146 -27.35 4.29 6.47
N GLY A 147 -26.26 4.70 7.13
CA GLY A 147 -25.24 3.81 7.69
C GLY A 147 -24.93 4.24 9.12
N GLU A 148 -24.49 3.31 9.97
CA GLU A 148 -24.22 3.61 11.37
C GLU A 148 -22.77 4.07 11.56
N LEU A 149 -22.60 5.33 11.98
CA LEU A 149 -21.28 5.86 12.31
C LEU A 149 -20.90 5.48 13.75
N ARG A 150 -19.98 4.53 13.88
CA ARG A 150 -19.46 4.03 15.15
C ARG A 150 -18.07 4.58 15.44
N ARG A 151 -17.79 4.89 16.70
CA ARG A 151 -16.43 5.16 17.16
C ARG A 151 -15.79 3.86 17.63
N VAL A 152 -14.72 3.45 16.97
CA VAL A 152 -13.94 2.26 17.35
C VAL A 152 -12.89 2.69 18.37
N THR A 153 -13.10 2.31 19.62
CA THR A 153 -12.14 2.48 20.70
C THR A 153 -11.53 1.12 21.02
N GLY A 154 -10.28 0.90 20.64
CA GLY A 154 -9.53 -0.30 21.03
C GLY A 154 -8.77 -0.13 22.33
#